data_AF-A0A6P4C6K4-F1
#
_entry.id   AF-A0A6P4C6K4-F1
#
_cell.length_a   1.000
_cell.length_b   1.000
_cell.length_c   1.000
_cell.angle_alpha   90.00
_cell.angle_beta   90.00
_cell.angle_gamma   90.00
#
_symmetry.space_group_name_H-M   'P 1'
#
loop_
_entity.id
_entity.type
_entity.pdbx_description
1 polymer ?
#
loop_
_entity_poly.entity_id
_entity_poly.type
_entity_poly.pdbx_seq_one_letter_code
_entity_poly.pdbx_strand_id
1 'polypeptide(L)'
;MASQDDTSSKDNLRWIEEMDAAFLDALIEKCSKENRVDGTFTTSAYENVLVTLKASFGNHFCKDNLKNRLKTLKDHFRVCYDLFHNLSGFSWNPDTKLFTAKVWVRPNAKK
;
A
#
# COMPACT_ATOMS: atom_id res chain seq x y z
N MET A 1 17.38 -32.48 26.88
CA MET A 1 17.73 -31.55 25.79
C MET A 1 16.59 -30.56 25.67
N ALA A 2 16.76 -29.35 26.20
CA ALA A 2 15.84 -28.24 25.99
C ALA A 2 16.47 -27.31 24.94
N SER A 3 15.66 -26.85 23.99
CA SER A 3 15.84 -25.69 23.10
C SER A 3 15.01 -25.94 21.84
N GLN A 4 14.17 -25.05 21.34
CA GLN A 4 13.77 -23.70 21.73
C GLN A 4 12.34 -23.55 21.22
N ASP A 5 11.42 -23.08 22.07
CA ASP A 5 10.19 -22.48 21.59
C ASP A 5 10.58 -21.23 20.79
N ASP A 6 10.27 -21.22 19.49
CA ASP A 6 10.17 -19.97 18.73
C ASP A 6 9.00 -19.20 19.31
N THR A 7 9.25 -18.49 20.41
CA THR A 7 8.39 -17.43 20.87
C THR A 7 8.45 -16.35 19.80
N SER A 8 7.56 -16.48 18.82
CA SER A 8 7.13 -15.39 17.98
C SER A 8 6.50 -14.35 18.89
N SER A 9 7.35 -13.57 19.56
CA SER A 9 6.99 -12.20 19.90
C SER A 9 6.53 -11.62 18.58
N LYS A 10 5.21 -11.45 18.47
CA LYS A 10 4.61 -10.51 17.54
C LYS A 10 5.16 -9.16 17.94
N ASP A 11 6.41 -8.90 17.55
CA ASP A 11 6.95 -7.58 17.52
C ASP A 11 5.98 -6.83 16.62
N ASN A 12 5.15 -6.01 17.27
CA ASN A 12 4.28 -5.07 16.61
C ASN A 12 5.21 -4.06 15.94
N LEU A 13 5.77 -4.46 14.80
CA LEU A 13 6.62 -3.65 13.95
C LEU A 13 5.85 -2.36 13.68
N ARG A 14 6.31 -1.28 14.29
CA ARG A 14 5.74 0.03 14.08
C ARG A 14 6.33 0.59 12.81
N TRP A 15 5.54 0.53 11.75
CA TRP A 15 5.90 1.12 10.46
C TRP A 15 6.01 2.64 10.57
N ILE A 16 7.11 3.18 10.07
CA ILE A 16 7.31 4.62 9.87
C ILE A 16 7.18 4.95 8.38
N GLU A 17 6.99 6.24 8.07
CA GLU A 17 6.79 6.71 6.70
C GLU A 17 7.96 6.34 5.76
N GLU A 18 9.20 6.41 6.25
CA GLU A 18 10.39 6.02 5.50
C GLU A 18 10.40 4.53 5.12
N MET A 19 9.91 3.66 6.01
CA MET A 19 9.77 2.23 5.73
C MET A 19 8.67 1.97 4.70
N ASP A 20 7.55 2.70 4.78
CA ASP A 20 6.47 2.59 3.80
C ASP A 20 6.93 3.02 2.41
N ALA A 21 7.65 4.13 2.31
CA ALA A 21 8.20 4.63 1.05
C ALA A 21 9.13 3.57 0.42
N ALA A 22 10.13 3.10 1.19
CA ALA A 22 11.05 2.06 0.72
C ALA A 22 10.32 0.75 0.35
N PHE A 23 9.30 0.36 1.11
CA PHE A 23 8.51 -0.83 0.83
C PHE A 23 7.72 -0.70 -0.47
N LEU A 24 7.04 0.42 -0.68
CA LEU A 24 6.26 0.70 -1.89
C LEU A 24 7.14 0.83 -3.12
N ASP A 25 8.27 1.54 -3.02
CA ASP A 25 9.22 1.69 -4.12
C ASP A 25 9.78 0.34 -4.56
N ALA A 26 10.19 -0.49 -3.60
CA ALA A 26 10.67 -1.84 -3.88
C ALA A 26 9.58 -2.72 -4.54
N LEU A 27 8.31 -2.59 -4.11
CA LEU A 27 7.19 -3.29 -4.74
C LEU A 27 6.91 -2.79 -6.17
N ILE A 28 7.01 -1.49 -6.43
CA ILE A 28 6.80 -0.88 -7.74
C ILE A 28 7.92 -1.29 -8.72
N GLU A 29 9.17 -1.25 -8.26
CA GLU A 29 10.33 -1.65 -9.06
C GLU A 29 10.21 -3.12 -9.48
N LYS A 30 9.77 -3.99 -8.56
CA LYS A 30 9.56 -5.42 -8.85
C LYS A 30 8.33 -5.66 -9.71
N CYS A 31 7.23 -4.91 -9.54
CA CYS A 31 6.08 -4.96 -10.46
C CYS A 31 6.44 -4.58 -11.89
N SER A 32 7.37 -3.65 -12.07
CA SER A 32 7.79 -3.20 -13.40
C SER A 32 8.67 -4.23 -14.12
N LYS A 33 9.27 -5.17 -13.37
CA LYS A 33 10.21 -6.18 -13.86
C LYS A 33 9.61 -7.59 -13.96
N GLU A 34 8.64 -7.93 -13.10
CA GLU A 34 7.95 -9.22 -13.13
C GLU A 34 6.49 -9.06 -13.58
N ASN A 35 6.10 -9.80 -14.62
CA ASN A 35 4.73 -9.88 -15.12
C ASN A 35 3.82 -10.30 -13.95
N ARG A 36 2.93 -9.39 -13.51
CA ARG A 36 1.96 -9.66 -12.45
C ARG A 36 1.13 -10.88 -12.82
N VAL A 37 1.25 -11.97 -12.06
CA VAL A 37 0.31 -13.08 -12.16
C VAL A 37 -0.91 -12.69 -11.32
N ASP A 38 -2.00 -12.38 -12.02
CA ASP A 38 -3.35 -12.26 -11.43
C ASP A 38 -3.52 -11.18 -10.34
N GLY A 39 -2.83 -10.04 -10.49
CA GLY A 39 -2.97 -8.89 -9.59
C GLY A 39 -2.40 -9.11 -8.17
N THR A 40 -1.70 -10.22 -7.95
CA THR A 40 -1.06 -10.56 -6.68
C THR A 40 0.45 -10.61 -6.83
N PHE A 41 1.17 -10.15 -5.80
CA PHE A 41 2.62 -10.26 -5.75
C PHE A 41 3.04 -11.72 -5.55
N THR A 42 4.00 -12.17 -6.34
CA THR A 42 4.61 -13.50 -6.23
C THR A 42 5.34 -13.64 -4.90
N THR A 43 5.53 -14.88 -4.45
CA THR A 43 6.34 -15.16 -3.26
C THR A 43 7.77 -14.63 -3.39
N SER A 44 8.37 -14.74 -4.58
CA SER A 44 9.70 -14.21 -4.89
C SER A 44 9.77 -12.68 -4.79
N ALA A 45 8.71 -11.97 -5.19
CA ALA A 45 8.65 -10.52 -5.03
C ALA A 45 8.73 -10.12 -3.56
N TYR A 46 7.98 -10.79 -2.68
CA TYR A 46 8.05 -10.51 -1.23
C TYR A 46 9.41 -10.86 -0.62
N GLU A 47 10.06 -11.94 -1.07
CA GLU A 47 11.40 -12.31 -0.59
C GLU A 47 12.44 -11.27 -0.97
N ASN A 48 12.40 -10.79 -2.21
CA ASN A 48 13.28 -9.72 -2.67
C ASN A 48 13.07 -8.42 -1.89
N VAL A 49 11.81 -8.00 -1.71
CA VAL A 49 11.48 -6.80 -0.94
C VAL A 49 11.90 -6.95 0.52
N LEU A 50 11.76 -8.15 1.09
CA LEU A 50 12.21 -8.44 2.44
C LEU A 50 13.72 -8.29 2.59
N VAL A 51 14.52 -8.74 1.61
CA VAL A 51 15.97 -8.54 1.59
C VAL A 51 16.31 -7.04 1.57
N THR A 52 15.65 -6.26 0.71
CA THR A 52 15.85 -4.80 0.63
C THR A 52 15.53 -4.11 1.97
N LEU A 53 14.39 -4.41 2.57
CA LEU A 53 14.00 -3.81 3.85
C LEU A 53 14.94 -4.19 4.99
N LYS A 54 15.37 -5.46 5.03
CA LYS A 54 16.32 -5.91 6.04
C LYS A 54 17.69 -5.26 5.91
N ALA A 55 18.13 -4.99 4.68
CA ALA A 55 19.38 -4.27 4.43
C ALA A 55 19.30 -2.81 4.88
N SER A 56 18.15 -2.14 4.68
CA SER A 56 18.00 -0.72 5.00
C SER A 56 17.63 -0.45 6.47
N PHE A 57 16.84 -1.32 7.09
CA PHE A 57 16.21 -1.06 8.39
C PHE A 57 16.51 -2.14 9.45
N GLY A 58 17.22 -3.21 9.09
CA GLY A 58 17.63 -4.28 10.01
C GLY A 58 16.77 -5.54 9.93
N ASN A 59 17.23 -6.62 10.58
CA ASN A 59 16.73 -7.98 10.33
C ASN A 59 15.40 -8.36 11.02
N HIS A 60 14.60 -7.38 11.46
CA HIS A 60 13.40 -7.61 12.28
C HIS A 60 12.11 -7.74 11.46
N PHE A 61 12.19 -7.64 10.13
CA PHE A 61 11.06 -7.87 9.23
C PHE A 61 10.87 -9.37 8.94
N CYS A 62 9.63 -9.82 8.88
CA CYS A 62 9.25 -11.09 8.30
C CYS A 62 8.25 -10.91 7.16
N LYS A 63 8.07 -11.95 6.33
CA LYS A 63 7.15 -11.93 5.19
C LYS A 63 5.71 -11.58 5.59
N ASP A 64 5.28 -11.99 6.78
CA ASP A 64 3.93 -11.69 7.28
C ASP A 64 3.76 -10.22 7.66
N ASN A 65 4.82 -9.55 8.16
CA ASN A 65 4.78 -8.10 8.38
C ASN A 65 4.51 -7.35 7.07
N LEU A 66 5.18 -7.75 5.97
CA LEU A 66 5.01 -7.12 4.66
C LEU A 66 3.60 -7.34 4.10
N LYS A 67 3.07 -8.58 4.19
CA LYS A 67 1.70 -8.89 3.75
C LYS A 67 0.66 -8.09 4.53
N ASN A 68 0.80 -8.06 5.86
CA ASN A 68 -0.10 -7.31 6.72
C ASN A 68 -0.03 -5.81 6.41
N ARG A 69 1.16 -5.27 6.19
CA ARG A 69 1.33 -3.86 5.84
C ARG A 69 0.71 -3.52 4.50
N LEU A 70 0.93 -4.35 3.48
CA LEU A 70 0.32 -4.13 2.16
C LEU A 70 -1.21 -4.15 2.24
N LYS A 71 -1.78 -5.03 3.08
CA LYS A 71 -3.23 -5.03 3.34
C LYS A 71 -3.69 -3.69 3.93
N THR A 72 -3.03 -3.20 4.98
CA THR A 72 -3.34 -1.89 5.58
C THR A 72 -3.23 -0.74 4.58
N LEU A 73 -2.17 -0.72 3.76
CA LEU A 73 -1.98 0.32 2.73
C LEU A 73 -3.08 0.27 1.66
N LYS A 74 -3.50 -0.92 1.24
CA LYS A 74 -4.64 -1.09 0.32
C LYS A 74 -5.96 -0.62 0.93
N ASP A 75 -6.20 -0.91 2.20
CA ASP A 75 -7.41 -0.48 2.90
C ASP A 75 -7.45 1.06 3.02
N HIS A 76 -6.33 1.70 3.37
CA HIS A 76 -6.23 3.16 3.37
C HIS A 76 -6.42 3.75 1.97
N PHE A 77 -5.78 3.18 0.96
CA PHE A 77 -5.93 3.62 -0.43
C PHE A 77 -7.38 3.48 -0.89
N ARG A 78 -8.09 2.41 -0.52
CA ARG A 78 -9.49 2.19 -0.88
C ARG A 78 -10.38 3.33 -0.39
N VAL A 79 -10.21 3.80 0.83
CA VAL A 79 -10.99 4.93 1.37
C VAL A 79 -10.78 6.18 0.51
N CYS A 80 -9.52 6.48 0.18
CA CYS A 80 -9.18 7.59 -0.72
C CYS A 80 -9.76 7.37 -2.12
N TYR A 81 -9.64 6.17 -2.66
CA TYR A 81 -10.14 5.81 -3.98
C TYR A 81 -11.65 5.99 -4.06
N ASP A 82 -12.41 5.46 -3.10
CA ASP A 82 -13.86 5.60 -3.05
C ASP A 82 -14.29 7.07 -2.96
N LEU A 83 -13.54 7.90 -2.23
CA LEU A 83 -13.75 9.36 -2.18
C LEU A 83 -13.51 10.04 -3.53
N PHE A 84 -12.49 9.59 -4.28
CA PHE A 84 -12.07 10.16 -5.55
C PHE A 84 -12.72 9.50 -6.78
N HIS A 85 -13.53 8.45 -6.60
CA HIS A 85 -14.12 7.69 -7.70
C HIS A 85 -15.57 8.11 -7.97
N ASN A 86 -15.76 9.37 -8.36
CA ASN A 86 -17.01 9.95 -8.88
C ASN A 86 -18.25 9.95 -7.95
N LEU A 87 -18.20 9.31 -6.78
CA LEU A 87 -19.29 9.31 -5.80
C LEU A 87 -19.48 10.68 -5.13
N SER A 88 -18.38 11.41 -4.94
CA SER A 88 -18.37 12.73 -4.30
C SER A 88 -18.53 13.90 -5.27
N GLY A 89 -18.48 13.63 -6.59
CA GLY A 89 -18.26 14.67 -7.61
C GLY A 89 -16.83 15.23 -7.62
N PHE A 90 -15.94 14.78 -6.74
CA PHE A 90 -14.50 15.10 -6.72
C PHE A 90 -13.71 13.89 -7.21
N SER A 91 -12.93 14.04 -8.27
CA SER A 91 -12.21 12.93 -8.87
C SER A 91 -10.86 13.33 -9.46
N TRP A 92 -9.93 12.37 -9.53
CA TRP A 92 -8.64 12.55 -10.17
C TRP A 92 -8.78 12.47 -11.69
N ASN A 93 -8.30 13.49 -12.41
CA ASN A 93 -8.22 13.46 -13.86
C ASN A 93 -6.82 12.99 -14.30
N PRO A 94 -6.71 11.81 -14.95
CA PRO A 94 -5.42 11.25 -15.33
C PRO A 94 -4.71 12.01 -16.45
N ASP A 95 -5.44 12.78 -17.26
CA ASP A 95 -4.90 13.55 -18.39
C ASP A 95 -4.31 14.88 -17.90
N THR A 96 -5.04 15.60 -17.05
CA THR A 96 -4.59 16.89 -16.52
C THR A 96 -3.69 16.76 -15.29
N LYS A 97 -3.63 15.56 -14.68
CA LYS A 97 -2.94 15.31 -13.40
C LYS A 97 -3.43 16.24 -12.27
N LEU A 98 -4.72 16.56 -12.28
CA LEU A 98 -5.36 17.43 -11.29
C LEU A 98 -6.65 16.79 -10.78
N PHE A 99 -7.05 17.16 -9.57
CA PHE A 99 -8.37 16.84 -9.06
C PHE A 99 -9.43 17.79 -9.64
N THR A 100 -10.52 17.23 -10.16
CA THR A 100 -11.68 17.96 -10.67
C THR A 100 -12.86 17.80 -9.72
N ALA A 101 -13.57 18.90 -9.46
CA ALA A 101 -14.80 18.90 -8.66
C ALA A 101 -15.99 19.32 -9.53
N LYS A 102 -17.07 18.54 -9.51
CA LYS A 102 -18.35 18.96 -10.09
C LYS A 102 -19.04 19.91 -9.12
N VAL A 103 -19.13 21.18 -9.50
CA VAL A 103 -19.87 22.20 -8.73
C VAL A 103 -21.36 21.81 -8.68
N TRP A 104 -21.90 21.65 -7.47
CA TRP A 104 -23.35 21.50 -7.28
C TRP A 104 -24.01 22.87 -7.39
N VAL A 105 -24.69 23.11 -8.51
CA VAL A 105 -25.47 24.32 -8.70
C VAL A 105 -26.84 24.12 -8.04
N ARG A 106 -27.19 24.93 -7.02
CA ARG A 106 -28.55 24.94 -6.46
C ARG A 106 -29.53 25.20 -7.61
N PRO A 107 -30.54 24.34 -7.86
CA PRO A 107 -31.58 24.70 -8.80
C PRO A 107 -32.27 25.95 -8.27
N ASN A 108 -32.27 27.03 -9.07
CA ASN A 108 -32.98 28.26 -8.74
C ASN A 108 -34.43 27.89 -8.36
N ALA A 109 -34.81 28.21 -7.12
CA ALA A 109 -36.21 28.14 -6.72
C ALA A 109 -36.99 29.06 -7.66
N LYS A 110 -37.83 28.46 -8.52
CA LYS A 110 -38.72 29.21 -9.40
C LYS A 110 -39.63 30.05 -8.49
N LYS A 111 -39.58 31.37 -8.67
CA LYS A 111 -40.55 32.31 -8.09
C LYS A 111 -41.94 32.03 -8.63
#